data_AF-A0A3P1SQK5-F1
#
_entry.id   AF-A0A3P1SQK5-F1
#
_cell.length_a   1.000
_cell.length_b   1.000
_cell.length_c   1.000
_cell.angle_alpha   90.00
_cell.angle_beta   90.00
_cell.angle_gamma   90.00
#
_symmetry.space_group_name_H-M   'P 1'
#
loop_
_entity.id
_entity.type
_entity.pdbx_description
1 polymer ?
#
loop_
_entity_poly.entity_id
_entity_poly.type
_entity_poly.pdbx_seq_one_letter_code
_entity_poly.pdbx_strand_id
1 'polypeptide(L)'
;MIAVFNGINGEEVLSNKVTMGEGKEIPYNESFDNADKAELFTVIDDNGDDHSWSYSAENGLEQLDATNTCDDWLITPPVRLSKDSYYKVSFKSACNSNDTHRIGISTGKLPNVESLTQVIMEPINIATGFEKQSFTAKFRIADNDDYYLGFHATSNPASPLSLDDIVVEKLTVVDAPAAVSNITIVPAKKGVLSAKITFNAPIKQMPVRICKIFPK
;
A
#
# COMPACT_ATOMS: atom_id res chain seq x y z
N MET A 1 -34.79 -12.02 -10.41
CA MET A 1 -35.54 -12.64 -11.52
C MET A 1 -34.52 -13.38 -12.34
N ILE A 2 -34.43 -14.72 -12.21
CA ILE A 2 -33.39 -15.52 -12.86
C ILE A 2 -33.79 -15.73 -14.32
N ALA A 3 -32.93 -15.32 -15.26
CA ALA A 3 -33.13 -15.58 -16.68
C ALA A 3 -32.78 -17.04 -16.98
N VAL A 4 -33.73 -17.79 -17.54
CA VAL A 4 -33.54 -19.20 -17.95
C VAL A 4 -33.48 -19.26 -19.48
N PHE A 5 -32.40 -19.83 -20.03
CA PHE A 5 -32.32 -20.20 -21.46
C PHE A 5 -31.86 -21.66 -21.56
N ASN A 6 -32.67 -22.52 -22.18
CA ASN A 6 -32.37 -23.94 -22.47
C ASN A 6 -32.02 -24.84 -21.27
N GLY A 7 -32.58 -24.60 -20.08
CA GLY A 7 -32.49 -25.55 -18.96
C GLY A 7 -31.11 -25.66 -18.30
N ILE A 8 -30.18 -24.76 -18.62
CA ILE A 8 -28.91 -24.60 -17.94
C ILE A 8 -29.09 -23.43 -16.97
N ASN A 9 -29.00 -23.71 -15.66
CA ASN A 9 -28.93 -22.65 -14.66
C ASN A 9 -27.54 -22.00 -14.78
N GLY A 10 -27.50 -20.72 -15.13
CA GLY A 10 -26.27 -19.93 -14.97
C GLY A 10 -26.04 -19.68 -13.49
N GLU A 11 -24.82 -19.89 -13.02
CA GLU A 11 -24.41 -19.37 -11.71
C GLU A 11 -24.52 -17.85 -11.73
N GLU A 12 -25.08 -17.25 -10.68
CA GLU A 12 -25.10 -15.80 -10.53
C GLU A 12 -23.68 -15.32 -10.25
N VAL A 13 -22.95 -14.95 -11.31
CA VAL A 13 -21.74 -14.16 -11.16
C VAL A 13 -22.17 -12.73 -10.85
N LEU A 14 -21.96 -12.28 -9.63
CA LEU A 14 -22.10 -10.87 -9.28
C LEU A 14 -21.02 -10.10 -10.04
N SER A 15 -21.43 -9.10 -10.83
CA SER A 15 -20.48 -8.17 -11.43
C SER A 15 -19.82 -7.33 -10.33
N ASN A 16 -18.51 -7.09 -10.43
CA ASN A 16 -17.79 -6.20 -9.51
C ASN A 16 -18.54 -4.88 -9.34
N LYS A 17 -18.76 -4.47 -8.08
CA LYS A 17 -19.33 -3.17 -7.74
C LYS A 17 -18.30 -2.11 -8.09
N VAL A 18 -18.37 -1.57 -9.31
CA VAL A 18 -17.52 -0.43 -9.71
C VAL A 18 -18.10 0.82 -9.08
N THR A 19 -17.40 1.40 -8.11
CA THR A 19 -17.68 2.76 -7.64
C THR A 19 -17.34 3.75 -8.76
N MET A 20 -18.33 4.10 -9.58
CA MET A 20 -18.20 5.17 -10.58
C MET A 20 -18.20 6.54 -9.88
N GLY A 21 -17.05 7.17 -9.80
CA GLY A 21 -16.84 8.53 -9.31
C GLY A 21 -15.39 8.97 -9.53
N GLU A 22 -15.13 10.27 -9.49
CA GLU A 22 -13.75 10.78 -9.47
C GLU A 22 -13.00 10.20 -8.26
N GLY A 23 -11.70 9.87 -8.44
CA GLY A 23 -10.87 9.37 -7.36
C GLY A 23 -10.79 10.33 -6.17
N LYS A 24 -10.61 9.76 -4.98
CA LYS A 24 -10.49 10.51 -3.73
C LYS A 24 -9.26 11.41 -3.78
N GLU A 25 -9.44 12.66 -3.36
CA GLU A 25 -8.35 13.64 -3.26
C GLU A 25 -7.39 13.32 -2.10
N ILE A 26 -6.17 13.84 -2.20
CA ILE A 26 -5.12 13.70 -1.18
C ILE A 26 -5.15 14.89 -0.21
N PRO A 27 -5.11 14.69 1.13
CA PRO A 27 -4.88 13.43 1.82
C PRO A 27 -6.11 12.52 1.84
N TYR A 28 -5.89 11.25 1.51
CA TYR A 28 -6.89 10.20 1.68
C TYR A 28 -6.67 9.54 3.05
N ASN A 29 -7.75 9.38 3.80
CA ASN A 29 -7.73 8.79 5.14
C ASN A 29 -8.93 7.83 5.28
N GLU A 30 -8.68 6.64 5.78
CA GLU A 30 -9.69 5.65 6.13
C GLU A 30 -9.36 5.04 7.49
N SER A 31 -10.33 5.13 8.41
CA SER A 31 -10.24 4.64 9.80
C SER A 31 -11.13 3.44 10.07
N PHE A 32 -11.95 3.01 9.10
CA PHE A 32 -12.88 1.90 9.23
C PHE A 32 -13.77 1.98 10.49
N ASP A 33 -14.24 3.17 10.86
CA ASP A 33 -15.08 3.35 12.06
C ASP A 33 -16.47 2.69 11.94
N ASN A 34 -16.86 2.24 10.75
CA ASN A 34 -18.09 1.49 10.50
C ASN A 34 -17.99 0.63 9.23
N ALA A 35 -18.85 -0.38 9.14
CA ALA A 35 -18.88 -1.34 8.05
C ALA A 35 -19.09 -0.70 6.66
N ASP A 36 -19.89 0.38 6.57
CA ASP A 36 -20.16 1.06 5.29
C ASP A 36 -18.87 1.63 4.66
N LYS A 37 -17.85 1.93 5.47
CA LYS A 37 -16.53 2.33 4.98
C LYS A 37 -15.78 1.18 4.32
N ALA A 38 -15.82 0.00 4.92
CA ALA A 38 -15.21 -1.21 4.37
C ALA A 38 -15.86 -1.61 3.04
N GLU A 39 -17.16 -1.39 2.86
CA GLU A 39 -17.88 -1.66 1.60
C GLU A 39 -17.41 -0.84 0.39
N LEU A 40 -16.62 0.23 0.61
CA LEU A 40 -16.03 1.03 -0.47
C LEU A 40 -14.81 0.35 -1.09
N PHE A 41 -14.20 -0.61 -0.39
CA PHE A 41 -13.04 -1.34 -0.83
C PHE A 41 -13.44 -2.54 -1.68
N THR A 42 -12.54 -2.98 -2.55
CA THR A 42 -12.67 -4.24 -3.27
C THR A 42 -11.89 -5.31 -2.52
N VAL A 43 -12.57 -6.36 -2.08
CA VAL A 43 -11.95 -7.55 -1.49
C VAL A 43 -11.83 -8.62 -2.57
N ILE A 44 -10.66 -9.24 -2.69
CA ILE A 44 -10.41 -10.35 -3.61
C ILE A 44 -9.79 -11.49 -2.81
N ASP A 45 -10.52 -12.60 -2.80
CA ASP A 45 -10.03 -13.94 -2.45
C ASP A 45 -9.36 -14.53 -3.69
N ASP A 46 -8.02 -14.46 -3.77
CA ASP A 46 -7.26 -14.87 -4.98
C ASP A 46 -6.95 -16.38 -4.98
N ASN A 47 -6.84 -17.00 -3.79
CA ASN A 47 -6.58 -18.44 -3.66
C ASN A 47 -7.88 -19.28 -3.66
N GLY A 48 -9.06 -18.66 -3.51
CA GLY A 48 -10.38 -19.26 -3.66
C GLY A 48 -10.73 -20.22 -2.52
N ASP A 49 -10.34 -19.89 -1.29
CA ASP A 49 -10.58 -20.72 -0.10
C ASP A 49 -11.75 -20.24 0.78
N ASP A 50 -12.50 -19.24 0.30
CA ASP A 50 -13.63 -18.58 0.96
C ASP A 50 -13.26 -17.83 2.26
N HIS A 51 -11.97 -17.60 2.54
CA HIS A 51 -11.48 -16.78 3.64
C HIS A 51 -10.78 -15.54 3.10
N SER A 52 -11.24 -14.35 3.46
CA SER A 52 -10.62 -13.11 3.00
C SER A 52 -10.79 -11.96 3.99
N TRP A 53 -10.43 -10.75 3.56
CA TRP A 53 -10.58 -9.54 4.36
C TRP A 53 -12.04 -9.28 4.73
N SER A 54 -12.30 -9.06 6.02
CA SER A 54 -13.64 -8.81 6.56
C SER A 54 -13.63 -7.71 7.60
N TYR A 55 -14.75 -7.00 7.75
CA TYR A 55 -14.88 -5.90 8.69
C TYR A 55 -15.00 -6.39 10.14
N SER A 56 -14.28 -5.72 11.03
CA SER A 56 -14.25 -5.92 12.48
C SER A 56 -14.40 -4.58 13.18
N ALA A 57 -15.45 -4.44 14.00
CA ALA A 57 -15.71 -3.19 14.73
C ALA A 57 -14.62 -2.85 15.77
N GLU A 58 -13.80 -3.83 16.16
CA GLU A 58 -12.69 -3.64 17.09
C GLU A 58 -11.39 -3.32 16.36
N ASN A 59 -11.16 -3.97 15.22
CA ASN A 59 -9.84 -4.03 14.60
C ASN A 59 -9.75 -3.36 13.22
N GLY A 60 -10.85 -2.87 12.65
CA GLY A 60 -10.92 -2.30 11.30
C GLY A 60 -11.21 -3.40 10.28
N LEU A 61 -10.22 -3.79 9.49
CA LEU A 61 -10.30 -4.96 8.60
C LEU A 61 -9.44 -6.09 9.17
N GLU A 62 -9.94 -7.32 9.09
CA GLU A 62 -9.21 -8.52 9.50
C GLU A 62 -9.14 -9.54 8.38
N GLN A 63 -7.97 -10.16 8.22
CA GLN A 63 -7.78 -11.36 7.40
C GLN A 63 -7.44 -12.51 8.35
N LEU A 64 -8.14 -13.65 8.18
CA LEU A 64 -7.87 -14.88 8.91
C LEU A 64 -8.20 -16.08 8.02
N ASP A 65 -7.18 -16.88 7.73
CA ASP A 65 -7.36 -18.29 7.41
C ASP A 65 -6.48 -19.11 8.36
N ALA A 66 -7.11 -19.96 9.17
CA ALA A 66 -6.40 -20.84 10.11
C ALA A 66 -5.93 -22.16 9.47
N THR A 67 -6.19 -22.35 8.18
CA THR A 67 -6.00 -23.62 7.46
C THR A 67 -5.07 -23.49 6.27
N ASN A 68 -5.28 -22.53 5.37
CA ASN A 68 -4.48 -22.34 4.16
C ASN A 68 -3.65 -21.07 4.20
N THR A 69 -2.71 -21.00 3.25
CA THR A 69 -1.93 -19.77 3.08
C THR A 69 -2.79 -18.74 2.37
N CYS A 70 -3.06 -17.66 3.09
CA CYS A 70 -3.70 -16.47 2.57
C CYS A 70 -3.02 -15.99 1.28
N ASP A 71 -3.82 -15.61 0.30
CA ASP A 71 -3.43 -14.89 -0.91
C ASP A 71 -4.45 -13.77 -1.20
N ASP A 72 -4.79 -12.99 -0.18
CA ASP A 72 -5.95 -12.08 -0.22
C ASP A 72 -5.59 -10.63 -0.43
N TRP A 73 -6.38 -9.95 -1.26
CA TRP A 73 -6.21 -8.53 -1.55
C TRP A 73 -7.34 -7.68 -0.99
N LEU A 74 -6.98 -6.61 -0.30
CA LEU A 74 -7.86 -5.47 -0.01
C LEU A 74 -7.43 -4.28 -0.87
N ILE A 75 -8.30 -3.81 -1.76
CA ILE A 75 -7.99 -2.73 -2.69
C ILE A 75 -8.80 -1.48 -2.35
N THR A 76 -8.11 -0.34 -2.23
CA THR A 76 -8.74 0.96 -1.95
C THR A 76 -9.74 1.35 -3.04
N PRO A 77 -10.70 2.25 -2.76
CA PRO A 77 -11.32 3.08 -3.79
C PRO A 77 -10.25 3.81 -4.65
N PRO A 78 -10.60 4.34 -5.84
CA PRO A 78 -9.67 5.14 -6.62
C PRO A 78 -9.19 6.36 -5.82
N VAL A 79 -7.90 6.66 -5.90
CA VAL A 79 -7.25 7.82 -5.28
C VAL A 79 -6.55 8.63 -6.38
N ARG A 80 -6.81 9.94 -6.42
CA ARG A 80 -6.28 10.84 -7.44
C ARG A 80 -4.82 11.19 -7.15
N LEU A 81 -3.91 10.72 -8.00
CA LEU A 81 -2.47 10.93 -7.84
C LEU A 81 -1.87 11.74 -9.01
N SER A 82 -0.75 12.41 -8.73
CA SER A 82 0.00 13.21 -9.70
C SER A 82 1.47 12.80 -9.76
N LYS A 83 2.00 12.66 -10.98
CA LYS A 83 3.38 12.27 -11.27
C LYS A 83 4.42 13.26 -10.73
N ASP A 84 3.98 14.50 -10.47
CA ASP A 84 4.82 15.58 -9.99
C ASP A 84 4.94 15.60 -8.45
N SER A 85 4.30 14.64 -7.77
CA SER A 85 4.32 14.50 -6.31
C SER A 85 4.97 13.17 -5.88
N TYR A 86 5.62 13.19 -4.71
CA TYR A 86 5.98 11.99 -3.98
C TYR A 86 4.93 11.72 -2.92
N TYR A 87 4.60 10.46 -2.71
CA TYR A 87 3.57 10.05 -1.77
C TYR A 87 4.14 9.15 -0.69
N LYS A 88 3.43 9.13 0.44
CA LYS A 88 3.61 8.18 1.51
C LYS A 88 2.27 7.52 1.78
N VAL A 89 2.26 6.19 1.77
CA VAL A 89 1.18 5.43 2.38
C VAL A 89 1.62 5.04 3.79
N SER A 90 0.72 5.17 4.75
CA SER A 90 0.86 4.60 6.09
C SER A 90 -0.40 3.86 6.46
N PHE A 91 -0.25 2.84 7.28
CA PHE A 91 -1.34 2.06 7.83
C PHE A 91 -0.94 1.56 9.21
N LYS A 92 -1.92 1.12 9.98
CA LYS A 92 -1.72 0.37 11.21
C LYS A 92 -2.07 -1.08 11.01
N SER A 93 -1.31 -1.94 11.67
CA SER A 93 -1.56 -3.37 11.64
C SER A 93 -1.12 -4.00 12.97
N ALA A 94 -1.86 -5.00 13.39
CA ALA A 94 -1.53 -5.84 14.53
C ALA A 94 -1.67 -7.31 14.14
N CYS A 95 -0.78 -8.14 14.66
CA CYS A 95 -1.03 -9.55 14.81
C CYS A 95 -1.66 -9.77 16.18
N ASN A 96 -2.88 -10.31 16.22
CA ASN A 96 -3.59 -10.61 17.47
C ASN A 96 -3.11 -11.93 18.09
N SER A 97 -1.80 -12.20 17.96
CA SER A 97 -1.08 -13.34 18.53
C SER A 97 0.43 -13.04 18.58
N ASN A 98 1.23 -14.07 18.89
CA ASN A 98 2.69 -14.02 18.73
C ASN A 98 3.15 -14.53 17.35
N ASP A 99 2.22 -14.82 16.45
CA ASP A 99 2.51 -15.29 15.11
C ASP A 99 3.09 -14.16 14.25
N THR A 100 3.55 -14.53 13.06
CA THR A 100 4.06 -13.58 12.06
C THR A 100 3.20 -13.66 10.81
N HIS A 101 2.57 -12.54 10.48
CA HIS A 101 1.89 -12.37 9.20
C HIS A 101 2.79 -11.69 8.18
N ARG A 102 2.37 -11.70 6.91
CA ARG A 102 3.04 -10.95 5.85
C ARG A 102 2.08 -10.08 5.08
N ILE A 103 2.42 -8.81 4.90
CA ILE A 103 1.63 -7.86 4.11
C ILE A 103 2.52 -7.10 3.11
N GLY A 104 2.11 -7.06 1.84
CA GLY A 104 2.70 -6.25 0.78
C GLY A 104 1.75 -5.15 0.31
N ILE A 105 2.27 -4.17 -0.42
CA ILE A 105 1.45 -3.15 -1.09
C ILE A 105 1.89 -3.00 -2.55
N SER A 106 0.92 -3.05 -3.45
CA SER A 106 1.09 -2.73 -4.87
C SER A 106 0.05 -1.70 -5.32
N THR A 107 0.28 -1.05 -6.46
CA THR A 107 -0.65 -0.09 -7.04
C THR A 107 -0.86 -0.32 -8.53
N GLY A 108 -2.06 0.07 -8.99
CA GLY A 108 -2.56 -0.14 -10.34
C GLY A 108 -3.64 0.86 -10.72
N LYS A 109 -4.21 0.67 -11.91
CA LYS A 109 -5.22 1.57 -12.52
C LYS A 109 -6.64 1.02 -12.44
N LEU A 110 -6.79 -0.25 -12.07
CA LEU A 110 -8.06 -0.92 -11.89
C LEU A 110 -8.06 -1.66 -10.54
N PRO A 111 -9.24 -1.88 -9.94
CA PRO A 111 -9.37 -2.64 -8.70
C PRO A 111 -9.35 -4.15 -8.96
N ASN A 112 -8.27 -4.66 -9.55
CA ASN A 112 -8.03 -6.09 -9.75
C ASN A 112 -6.54 -6.42 -9.63
N VAL A 113 -6.21 -7.66 -9.29
CA VAL A 113 -4.83 -8.12 -9.04
C VAL A 113 -3.92 -7.87 -10.25
N GLU A 114 -4.42 -8.14 -11.45
CA GLU A 114 -3.70 -7.99 -12.72
C GLU A 114 -3.21 -6.55 -12.97
N SER A 115 -3.95 -5.55 -12.47
CA SER A 115 -3.59 -4.14 -12.62
C SER A 115 -2.56 -3.67 -11.60
N LEU A 116 -2.45 -4.33 -10.45
CA LEU A 116 -1.56 -3.98 -9.33
C LEU A 116 -0.09 -4.34 -9.61
N THR A 117 0.44 -3.81 -10.70
CA THR A 117 1.75 -4.18 -11.26
C THR A 117 2.93 -3.42 -10.65
N GLN A 118 2.69 -2.26 -10.03
CA GLN A 118 3.74 -1.48 -9.39
C GLN A 118 3.82 -1.80 -7.90
N VAL A 119 4.88 -2.48 -7.48
CA VAL A 119 5.14 -2.74 -6.06
C VAL A 119 5.53 -1.44 -5.34
N ILE A 120 4.81 -1.11 -4.28
CA ILE A 120 5.10 0.00 -3.35
C ILE A 120 5.92 -0.51 -2.15
N MET A 121 5.57 -1.69 -1.66
CA MET A 121 6.22 -2.36 -0.55
C MET A 121 6.19 -3.86 -0.76
N GLU A 122 7.38 -4.47 -0.84
CA GLU A 122 7.52 -5.93 -0.83
C GLU A 122 6.91 -6.52 0.45
N PRO A 123 6.36 -7.76 0.42
CA PRO A 123 5.71 -8.33 1.60
C PRO A 123 6.64 -8.40 2.83
N ILE A 124 6.32 -7.61 3.85
CA ILE A 124 7.06 -7.52 5.11
C ILE A 124 6.43 -8.39 6.21
N ASN A 125 7.22 -8.78 7.19
CA ASN A 125 6.72 -9.49 8.37
C ASN A 125 6.03 -8.52 9.34
N ILE A 126 4.84 -8.89 9.80
CA ILE A 126 4.07 -8.24 10.85
C ILE A 126 4.04 -9.19 12.05
N ALA A 127 4.87 -8.90 13.05
CA ALA A 127 5.00 -9.66 14.29
C ALA A 127 4.94 -8.70 15.47
N THR A 128 3.72 -8.25 15.80
CA THR A 128 3.54 -7.10 16.70
C THR A 128 3.20 -7.48 18.14
N GLY A 129 2.91 -8.76 18.41
CA GLY A 129 2.64 -9.25 19.77
C GLY A 129 1.44 -8.57 20.41
N PHE A 130 0.29 -8.60 19.74
CA PHE A 130 -0.99 -7.98 20.18
C PHE A 130 -1.03 -6.45 20.17
N GLU A 131 0.08 -5.77 19.90
CA GLU A 131 0.12 -4.30 19.84
C GLU A 131 -0.10 -3.81 18.40
N LYS A 132 -0.96 -2.81 18.22
CA LYS A 132 -1.17 -2.18 16.91
C LYS A 132 0.00 -1.24 16.59
N GLN A 133 0.72 -1.52 15.51
CA GLN A 133 1.91 -0.76 15.08
C GLN A 133 1.67 -0.05 13.75
N SER A 134 2.43 1.01 13.48
CA SER A 134 2.34 1.77 12.22
C SER A 134 3.44 1.39 11.25
N PHE A 135 3.05 1.18 9.99
CA PHE A 135 3.91 0.83 8.87
C PHE A 135 3.78 1.89 7.78
N THR A 136 4.82 2.07 6.98
CA THR A 136 4.83 3.08 5.93
C THR A 136 5.69 2.71 4.74
N ALA A 137 5.25 3.12 3.56
CA ALA A 137 6.00 3.02 2.33
C ALA A 137 5.89 4.32 1.52
N LYS A 138 6.95 4.65 0.79
CA LYS A 138 7.01 5.84 -0.07
C LYS A 138 6.94 5.39 -1.52
N PHE A 139 6.20 6.14 -2.34
CA PHE A 139 6.04 5.81 -3.76
C PHE A 139 5.83 7.05 -4.61
N ARG A 140 5.91 6.84 -5.92
CA ARG A 140 5.56 7.80 -6.96
C ARG A 140 4.79 7.06 -8.06
N ILE A 141 4.13 7.82 -8.90
CA ILE A 141 3.38 7.32 -10.06
C ILE A 141 3.93 7.88 -11.36
N ALA A 142 3.64 7.22 -12.49
CA ALA A 142 4.22 7.59 -13.79
C ALA A 142 3.45 8.72 -14.50
N ASP A 143 2.14 8.83 -14.27
CA ASP A 143 1.21 9.68 -15.00
C ASP A 143 0.03 10.12 -14.11
N ASN A 144 -0.47 11.35 -14.30
CA ASN A 144 -1.57 11.87 -13.50
C ASN A 144 -2.86 11.09 -13.78
N ASP A 145 -3.43 10.44 -12.76
CA ASP A 145 -4.62 9.61 -12.92
C ASP A 145 -5.18 9.16 -11.56
N ASP A 146 -6.27 8.41 -11.60
CA ASP A 146 -6.77 7.64 -10.48
C ASP A 146 -6.00 6.30 -10.36
N TYR A 147 -5.53 6.02 -9.15
CA TYR A 147 -4.79 4.81 -8.79
C TYR A 147 -5.48 4.08 -7.65
N TYR A 148 -5.29 2.77 -7.63
CA TYR A 148 -5.78 1.86 -6.60
C TYR A 148 -4.57 1.30 -5.84
N LEU A 149 -4.64 1.25 -4.51
CA LEU A 149 -3.62 0.59 -3.70
C LEU A 149 -4.19 -0.72 -3.19
N GLY A 150 -3.50 -1.83 -3.47
CA GLY A 150 -3.84 -3.15 -2.97
C GLY A 150 -2.92 -3.55 -1.83
N PHE A 151 -3.52 -3.97 -0.72
CA PHE A 151 -2.86 -4.54 0.46
C PHE A 151 -2.99 -6.06 0.38
N HIS A 152 -1.85 -6.75 0.30
CA HIS A 152 -1.79 -8.18 0.01
C HIS A 152 -1.35 -8.96 1.23
N ALA A 153 -2.24 -9.75 1.82
CA ALA A 153 -1.88 -10.70 2.86
C ALA A 153 -1.41 -12.02 2.21
N THR A 154 -0.30 -12.59 2.71
CA THR A 154 0.40 -13.72 2.04
C THR A 154 0.83 -14.83 3.00
N SER A 155 0.21 -14.94 4.17
CA SER A 155 0.69 -15.77 5.29
C SER A 155 -0.38 -16.71 5.86
N ASN A 156 0.03 -17.85 6.44
CA ASN A 156 -0.85 -18.85 7.08
C ASN A 156 -0.67 -18.99 8.61
N PRO A 157 -0.93 -17.97 9.45
CA PRO A 157 -0.99 -18.15 10.89
C PRO A 157 -2.44 -18.33 11.38
N ALA A 158 -2.61 -18.99 12.53
CA ALA A 158 -3.91 -19.34 13.10
C ALA A 158 -4.61 -18.19 13.84
N SER A 159 -4.21 -16.94 13.58
CA SER A 159 -4.70 -15.72 14.24
C SER A 159 -4.95 -14.63 13.21
N PRO A 160 -5.85 -13.66 13.47
CA PRO A 160 -6.16 -12.62 12.50
C PRO A 160 -5.05 -11.57 12.37
N LEU A 161 -4.83 -11.12 11.13
CA LEU A 161 -4.11 -9.90 10.79
C LEU A 161 -5.10 -8.75 10.73
N SER A 162 -4.87 -7.70 11.50
CA SER A 162 -5.65 -6.47 11.37
C SER A 162 -5.00 -5.45 10.43
N LEU A 163 -5.82 -4.65 9.75
CA LEU A 163 -5.44 -3.50 8.94
C LEU A 163 -6.38 -2.34 9.25
N ASP A 164 -5.80 -1.20 9.59
CA ASP A 164 -6.53 -0.03 10.04
C ASP A 164 -5.79 1.28 9.72
N ASP A 165 -6.45 2.42 9.85
CA ASP A 165 -5.89 3.77 9.69
C ASP A 165 -5.04 3.93 8.41
N ILE A 166 -5.61 3.62 7.26
CA ILE A 166 -4.95 3.80 5.96
C ILE A 166 -4.91 5.30 5.64
N VAL A 167 -3.71 5.82 5.42
CA VAL A 167 -3.47 7.23 5.06
C VAL A 167 -2.56 7.29 3.84
N VAL A 168 -2.97 8.07 2.83
CA VAL A 168 -2.13 8.43 1.68
C VAL A 168 -1.97 9.94 1.64
N GLU A 169 -0.73 10.41 1.71
CA GLU A 169 -0.41 11.84 1.76
C GLU A 169 0.76 12.22 0.84
N LYS A 170 0.80 13.50 0.43
CA LYS A 170 1.94 14.06 -0.30
C LYS A 170 3.10 14.27 0.68
N LEU A 171 4.28 13.78 0.30
CA LEU A 171 5.52 14.11 1.00
C LEU A 171 5.91 15.56 0.73
N THR A 172 6.30 16.27 1.78
CA THR A 172 6.84 17.62 1.65
C THR A 172 8.34 17.58 1.34
N VAL A 173 8.90 18.69 0.87
CA VAL A 173 10.33 18.81 0.49
C VAL A 173 11.29 18.40 1.63
N VAL A 174 10.83 18.43 2.88
CA VAL A 174 11.61 18.03 4.06
C VAL A 174 11.80 16.50 4.18
N ASP A 175 10.97 15.71 3.48
CA ASP A 175 10.95 14.24 3.55
C ASP A 175 11.60 13.52 2.35
N ALA A 176 12.03 14.29 1.34
CA ALA A 176 12.77 13.79 0.20
C ALA A 176 14.27 13.69 0.52
N PRO A 177 15.00 12.66 0.05
CA PRO A 177 16.46 12.69 0.05
C PRO A 177 16.92 13.95 -0.68
N ALA A 178 17.87 14.70 -0.11
CA ALA A 178 18.40 15.89 -0.76
C ALA A 178 18.87 15.56 -2.20
N ALA A 179 18.70 16.48 -3.14
CA ALA A 179 19.14 16.27 -4.50
C ALA A 179 20.66 16.01 -4.56
N VAL A 180 21.08 15.07 -5.42
CA VAL A 180 22.51 14.87 -5.71
C VAL A 180 23.10 16.15 -6.29
N SER A 181 24.27 16.56 -5.80
CA SER A 181 25.01 17.73 -6.28
C SER A 181 26.30 17.31 -6.97
N ASN A 182 26.88 18.20 -7.79
CA ASN A 182 28.18 18.03 -8.44
C ASN A 182 28.28 16.84 -9.40
N ILE A 183 27.36 16.72 -10.37
CA ILE A 183 27.53 15.82 -11.51
C ILE A 183 28.68 16.37 -12.37
N THR A 184 29.74 15.58 -12.53
CA THR A 184 30.85 15.89 -13.46
C THR A 184 31.04 14.74 -14.44
N ILE A 185 31.11 15.09 -15.73
CA ILE A 185 31.37 14.15 -16.82
C ILE A 185 32.75 14.49 -17.37
N VAL A 186 33.70 13.58 -17.20
CA VAL A 186 35.04 13.72 -17.80
C VAL A 186 35.15 12.74 -18.97
N PRO A 187 35.18 13.22 -20.22
CA PRO A 187 35.47 12.37 -21.37
C PRO A 187 36.94 11.91 -21.33
N ALA A 188 37.20 10.65 -21.68
CA ALA A 188 38.56 10.13 -21.77
C ALA A 188 39.35 10.78 -22.93
N LYS A 189 40.69 10.84 -22.82
CA LYS A 189 41.55 11.35 -23.90
C LYS A 189 41.38 10.52 -25.18
N LYS A 190 41.20 11.23 -26.31
CA LYS A 190 41.24 10.80 -27.72
C LYS A 190 41.11 9.29 -27.97
N GLY A 191 39.88 8.82 -28.19
CA GLY A 191 39.61 7.64 -29.01
C GLY A 191 39.06 6.39 -28.30
N VAL A 192 38.81 6.42 -26.99
CA VAL A 192 38.15 5.29 -26.29
C VAL A 192 36.73 5.70 -25.87
N LEU A 193 35.72 4.92 -26.26
CA LEU A 193 34.32 5.08 -25.85
C LEU A 193 34.14 4.71 -24.38
N SER A 194 34.51 5.61 -23.47
CA SER A 194 34.24 5.47 -22.04
C SER A 194 34.04 6.83 -21.40
N ALA A 195 33.01 6.98 -20.56
CA ALA A 195 32.78 8.14 -19.72
C ALA A 195 32.77 7.70 -18.26
N LYS A 196 33.50 8.42 -17.39
CA LYS A 196 33.44 8.22 -15.94
C LYS A 196 32.44 9.22 -15.36
N ILE A 197 31.34 8.71 -14.80
CA ILE A 197 30.35 9.52 -14.10
C ILE A 197 30.73 9.56 -12.62
N THR A 198 30.88 10.75 -12.06
CA THR A 198 31.10 10.94 -10.61
C THR A 198 30.05 11.92 -10.08
N PHE A 199 29.48 11.60 -8.93
CA PHE A 199 28.50 12.43 -8.22
C PHE A 199 28.76 12.35 -6.71
N ASN A 200 28.37 13.39 -5.98
CA ASN A 200 28.34 13.34 -4.52
C ASN A 200 26.99 12.77 -4.06
N ALA A 201 27.02 11.75 -3.21
CA ALA A 201 25.81 11.29 -2.53
C ALA A 201 25.27 12.40 -1.62
N PRO A 202 23.95 12.55 -1.46
CA PRO A 202 23.39 13.61 -0.64
C PRO A 202 23.72 13.37 0.84
N ILE A 203 24.31 14.36 1.50
CA ILE A 203 24.53 14.32 2.95
C ILE A 203 23.21 14.66 3.67
N LYS A 204 22.70 13.69 4.44
CA LYS A 204 21.58 13.88 5.37
C LYS A 204 22.02 14.86 6.47
N GLN A 205 21.64 16.13 6.40
CA GLN A 205 21.71 16.99 7.57
C GLN A 205 20.55 16.62 8.51
N MET A 206 20.83 15.80 9.52
CA MET A 206 19.94 15.70 10.68
C MET A 206 19.99 17.03 11.43
N PRO A 207 18.86 17.69 11.73
CA PRO A 207 18.88 18.85 12.60
C PRO A 207 19.31 18.41 14.00
N VAL A 208 20.51 18.83 14.41
CA VAL A 208 20.98 18.72 15.80
C VAL A 208 20.12 19.65 16.65
N ARG A 209 19.21 19.09 17.47
CA ARG A 209 18.58 19.86 18.55
C ARG A 209 19.65 20.13 19.61
N ILE A 210 20.24 21.31 19.58
CA ILE A 210 21.08 21.81 20.67
C ILE A 210 20.17 22.09 21.86
N CYS A 211 20.13 21.18 22.83
CA CYS A 211 19.52 21.44 24.12
C CYS A 211 20.45 22.39 24.89
N LYS A 212 20.14 23.71 24.87
CA LYS A 212 20.81 24.67 25.75
C LYS A 212 20.32 24.40 27.18
N ILE A 213 21.15 23.76 27.99
CA ILE A 213 20.98 23.74 29.44
C ILE A 213 21.49 25.09 29.93
N PHE A 214 20.59 25.97 30.35
CA PHE A 214 20.95 27.14 31.13
C PHE A 214 21.11 26.70 32.59
N PRO A 215 22.30 26.83 33.21
CA PRO A 215 22.42 26.66 34.65
C PRO A 215 21.75 27.84 35.37
N LYS A 216 21.08 27.53 36.48
CA LYS A 216 20.60 28.49 37.49
C LYS A 216 21.78 29.09 38.26
#